data_AF-A0A714Q3Z7-F1
#
_entry.id   AF-A0A714Q3Z7-F1
#
_cell.length_a   1.000
_cell.length_b   1.000
_cell.length_c   1.000
_cell.angle_alpha   90.00
_cell.angle_beta   90.00
_cell.angle_gamma   90.00
#
_symmetry.space_group_name_H-M   'P 1'
#
loop_
_entity.id
_entity.type
_entity.pdbx_description
1 polymer ?
#
loop_
_entity_poly.entity_id
_entity_poly.type
_entity_poly.pdbx_seq_one_letter_code
_entity_poly.pdbx_strand_id
1 'polypeptide(L)' 'PEAGIWHDALLLFNPFEGSVPFRIPMWGEGGWVLELTTADNAQQGMRITEEMDFDLAGRSIVLFRRP' A
#
# COMPACT_ATOMS: atom_id res chain seq x y z
N PRO A 1 -14.70 7.69 12.64
CA PRO A 1 -13.53 8.34 12.01
C PRO A 1 -13.30 9.74 12.62
N GLU A 2 -12.07 10.01 13.03
CA GLU A 2 -11.61 11.33 13.49
C GLU A 2 -10.91 12.04 12.34
N ALA A 3 -11.23 13.32 12.11
CA ALA A 3 -10.69 14.06 10.97
C ALA A 3 -9.16 14.18 11.07
N GLY A 4 -8.46 13.76 10.01
CA GLY A 4 -6.99 13.80 9.94
C GLY A 4 -6.27 12.62 10.59
N ILE A 5 -6.98 11.62 11.10
CA ILE A 5 -6.38 10.42 11.72
C ILE A 5 -6.68 9.19 10.87
N TRP A 6 -5.62 8.47 10.47
CA TRP A 6 -5.74 7.14 9.88
C TRP A 6 -5.84 6.10 10.99
N HIS A 7 -7.01 5.49 11.10
CA HIS A 7 -7.28 4.43 12.09
C HIS A 7 -6.61 3.10 11.69
N ASP A 8 -6.39 2.90 10.39
CA ASP A 8 -5.76 1.72 9.84
C ASP A 8 -4.74 2.12 8.76
N ALA A 9 -3.54 1.55 8.86
CA ALA A 9 -2.47 1.73 7.90
C ALA A 9 -1.83 0.37 7.58
N LEU A 10 -1.45 0.19 6.32
CA LEU A 10 -0.64 -0.93 5.85
C LEU A 10 0.68 -0.38 5.31
N LEU A 11 1.77 -0.73 5.97
CA LEU A 11 3.13 -0.38 5.56
C LEU A 11 3.79 -1.61 4.94
N LEU A 12 4.26 -1.49 3.70
CA LEU A 12 5.10 -2.51 3.08
C LEU A 12 6.50 -1.95 2.88
N PHE A 13 7.50 -2.72 3.28
CA PHE A 13 8.90 -2.38 3.13
C PHE A 13 9.62 -3.52 2.42
N ASN A 14 10.22 -3.19 1.28
CA ASN A 14 11.06 -4.11 0.53
C ASN A 14 12.53 -3.70 0.66
N PRO A 15 13.31 -4.31 1.57
CA PRO A 15 14.76 -4.08 1.66
C PRO A 15 15.55 -4.82 0.58
N PHE A 16 14.93 -5.78 -0.12
CA PHE A 16 15.61 -6.57 -1.14
C PHE A 16 15.93 -5.70 -2.35
N GLU A 17 16.96 -6.07 -3.10
CA GLU A 17 17.40 -5.29 -4.26
C GLU A 17 16.46 -5.40 -5.47
N GLY A 18 15.70 -6.51 -5.56
CA GLY A 18 14.74 -6.77 -6.63
C GLY A 18 13.29 -6.51 -6.23
N SER A 19 12.40 -6.63 -7.21
CA SER A 19 10.95 -6.58 -6.97
C SER A 19 10.49 -7.79 -6.16
N VAL A 20 9.60 -7.56 -5.20
CA VAL A 20 9.00 -8.62 -4.38
C VAL A 20 7.47 -8.48 -4.43
N PRO A 21 6.73 -9.56 -4.73
CA PRO A 21 5.28 -9.55 -4.65
C PRO A 21 4.84 -9.61 -3.18
N PHE A 22 3.99 -8.67 -2.77
CA PHE A 22 3.32 -8.69 -1.48
C PHE A 22 1.84 -8.97 -1.66
N ARG A 23 1.31 -9.97 -0.96
CA ARG A 23 -0.14 -10.20 -0.90
C ARG A 23 -0.80 -9.16 -0.01
N ILE A 24 -1.72 -8.37 -0.57
CA ILE A 24 -2.41 -7.33 0.19
C ILE A 24 -3.58 -7.96 0.98
N PRO A 25 -3.61 -7.80 2.32
CA PRO A 25 -4.70 -8.34 3.14
C PRO A 25 -5.97 -7.52 2.93
N MET A 26 -7.09 -8.17 2.57
CA MET A 26 -8.37 -7.47 2.45
C MET A 26 -9.11 -7.45 3.80
N TRP A 27 -9.39 -6.25 4.32
CA TRP A 27 -10.13 -6.05 5.57
C TRP A 27 -11.23 -4.99 5.42
N GLY A 28 -12.46 -5.40 5.71
CA GLY A 28 -13.63 -4.52 5.73
C GLY A 28 -14.07 -3.99 4.36
N GLU A 29 -15.06 -3.11 4.37
CA GLU A 29 -15.55 -2.44 3.17
C GLU A 29 -14.61 -1.27 2.80
N GLY A 30 -14.23 -1.17 1.52
CA GLY A 30 -13.55 0.01 0.97
C GLY A 30 -12.08 -0.18 0.54
N GLY A 31 -11.40 -1.23 0.98
CA GLY A 31 -10.05 -1.58 0.52
C GLY A 31 -8.95 -0.63 1.01
N TRP A 32 -7.85 -0.55 0.25
CA TRP A 32 -6.65 0.23 0.58
C TRP A 32 -6.40 1.34 -0.44
N VAL A 33 -6.03 2.52 0.03
CA VAL A 33 -5.62 3.65 -0.82
C VAL A 33 -4.13 3.89 -0.63
N LEU A 34 -3.37 3.90 -1.73
CA LEU A 34 -1.94 4.20 -1.72
C LEU A 34 -1.72 5.69 -1.45
N GLU A 35 -1.17 6.01 -0.29
CA GLU A 35 -0.95 7.40 0.12
C GLU A 35 0.49 7.85 -0.14
N LEU A 36 1.47 6.96 0.05
CA LEU A 36 2.88 7.27 -0.14
C LEU A 36 3.60 6.08 -0.79
N THR A 37 4.53 6.42 -1.68
CA THR A 37 5.45 5.47 -2.31
C THR A 37 6.79 6.15 -2.53
N THR A 38 7.85 5.36 -2.43
CA THR A 38 9.22 5.75 -2.82
C THR A 38 9.68 5.10 -4.12
N ALA A 39 8.86 4.23 -4.71
CA ALA A 39 9.12 3.65 -6.01
C ALA A 39 8.76 4.65 -7.12
N ASP A 40 9.65 4.82 -8.10
CA ASP A 40 9.52 5.81 -9.19
C ASP A 40 8.22 5.69 -10.01
N ASN A 41 7.61 4.49 -10.04
CA ASN A 41 6.53 4.15 -10.97
C ASN A 41 5.14 4.07 -10.33
N ALA A 42 5.00 4.35 -9.04
CA ALA A 42 3.73 4.15 -8.34
C ALA A 42 2.89 5.43 -8.29
N GLN A 43 1.62 5.33 -8.67
CA GLN A 43 0.67 6.44 -8.68
C GLN A 43 -0.04 6.56 -7.33
N GLN A 44 0.25 7.62 -6.58
CA GLN A 44 -0.49 7.98 -5.37
C GLN A 44 -2.00 8.10 -5.68
N GLY A 45 -2.84 7.68 -4.74
CA GLY A 45 -4.29 7.66 -4.88
C GLY A 45 -4.84 6.38 -5.54
N MET A 46 -3.99 5.48 -6.03
CA MET A 46 -4.41 4.14 -6.48
C MET A 46 -5.16 3.43 -5.35
N ARG A 47 -6.26 2.78 -5.71
CA ARG A 47 -7.12 2.06 -4.77
C ARG A 47 -7.16 0.57 -5.08
N ILE A 48 -6.91 -0.25 -4.08
CA ILE A 48 -6.97 -1.71 -4.13
C ILE A 48 -8.24 -2.14 -3.40
N THR A 49 -9.21 -2.66 -4.13
CA THR A 49 -10.52 -3.08 -3.59
C THR A 49 -10.74 -4.58 -3.59
N GLU A 50 -9.76 -5.35 -4.07
CA GLU A 50 -9.79 -6.80 -4.14
C GLU A 50 -8.44 -7.38 -3.73
N GLU A 51 -8.42 -8.66 -3.38
CA GLU A 51 -7.20 -9.36 -3.02
C GLU A 51 -6.30 -9.47 -4.24
N MET A 52 -5.07 -8.97 -4.12
CA MET A 52 -4.09 -9.01 -5.21
C MET A 52 -2.67 -9.09 -4.68
N ASP A 53 -1.76 -9.49 -5.57
CA ASP A 53 -0.33 -9.28 -5.37
C ASP A 53 0.04 -7.88 -5.82
N PHE A 54 0.78 -7.18 -4.96
CA PHE A 54 1.34 -5.88 -5.23
C PHE A 54 2.86 -6.01 -5.34
N ASP A 55 3.37 -5.87 -6.56
CA ASP A 55 4.81 -5.89 -6.82
C ASP A 55 5.47 -4.60 -6.30
N LEU A 56 6.28 -4.74 -5.27
CA LEU A 56 7.00 -3.62 -4.66
C LEU A 56 8.45 -3.62 -5.14
N ALA A 57 8.86 -2.49 -5.75
CA ALA A 57 10.22 -2.29 -6.24
C ALA A 57 11.27 -2.51 -5.14
N GLY A 58 12.48 -2.92 -5.53
CA GLY A 58 13.57 -3.12 -4.58
C GLY A 58 13.97 -1.84 -3.86
N ARG A 59 14.40 -1.98 -2.60
CA ARG A 59 14.81 -0.88 -1.72
C ARG A 59 13.77 0.24 -1.64
N SER A 60 12.50 -0.11 -1.48
CA SER A 60 11.41 0.85 -1.43
C SER A 60 10.41 0.56 -0.31
N ILE A 61 9.62 1.59 0.01
CA ILE A 61 8.56 1.60 1.01
C ILE A 61 7.29 2.19 0.41
N VAL A 62 6.14 1.61 0.78
CA VAL A 62 4.79 2.12 0.47
C VAL A 62 3.92 2.15 1.72
N LEU A 63 3.03 3.13 1.77
CA LEU A 63 2.03 3.29 2.82
C LEU A 63 0.64 3.36 2.21
N PHE A 64 -0.21 2.44 2.65
CA PHE A 64 -1.63 2.49 2.37
C PHE A 64 -2.39 2.90 3.62
N ARG A 65 -3.50 3.58 3.41
CA ARG A 65 -4.50 3.87 4.44
C ARG A 65 -5.84 3.24 4.06
N ARG A 66 -6.71 3.03 5.03
CA ARG A 66 -8.13 2.81 4.72
C ARG A 66 -8.82 4.15 4.38
N PRO A 67 -9.86 4.11 3.51
CA PRO A 67 -10.64 5.28 3.10
C PRO A 67 -11.24 6.06 4.26
#